data_AF-A0A843CQD3-F1
#
_entry.id   AF-A0A843CQD3-F1
#
_cell.length_a   1.000
_cell.length_b   1.000
_cell.length_c   1.000
_cell.angle_alpha   90.00
_cell.angle_beta   90.00
_cell.angle_gamma   90.00
#
_symmetry.space_group_name_H-M   'P 1'
#
loop_
_entity.id
_entity.type
_entity.pdbx_description
1 polymer ?
#
loop_
_entity_poly.entity_id
_entity_poly.type
_entity_poly.pdbx_seq_one_letter_code
_entity_poly.pdbx_strand_id
1 'polypeptide(L)' 'YLVREGEAGYDFESFGKGATRRLISIVYEGGESTLEKLAKLSAKANKDGKDLVLAVIDRRTDIVYYTLNPENFQGQ' A
#
# COMPACT_ATOMS: atom_id res chain seq x y z
N TYR A 1 2.71 -14.29 -7.05
CA TYR A 1 3.33 -13.52 -5.95
C TYR A 1 3.31 -14.38 -4.70
N LEU A 2 4.32 -14.29 -3.85
CA LEU A 2 4.27 -14.86 -2.50
C LEU A 2 3.84 -13.75 -1.55
N VAL A 3 2.82 -14.00 -0.74
CA VAL A 3 2.19 -12.98 0.12
C VAL A 3 2.31 -13.45 1.57
N ARG A 4 2.62 -12.52 2.46
CA ARG A 4 2.66 -12.71 3.92
C ARG A 4 1.85 -11.62 4.58
N GLU A 5 1.41 -11.89 5.81
CA GLU A 5 0.80 -10.88 6.66
C GLU A 5 1.75 -9.68 6.80
N GLY A 6 1.17 -8.48 6.71
CA GLY A 6 1.91 -7.23 6.83
C GLY A 6 2.25 -6.92 8.28
N GLU A 7 3.34 -6.19 8.48
CA GLU A 7 3.70 -5.63 9.78
C GLU A 7 3.51 -4.12 9.77
N ALA A 8 3.55 -3.49 10.95
CA ALA A 8 3.67 -2.05 11.10
C ALA A 8 2.62 -1.20 10.35
N GLY A 9 1.37 -1.69 10.30
CA GLY A 9 0.21 -0.97 9.78
C GLY A 9 -0.14 -1.26 8.31
N TYR A 10 0.58 -2.16 7.64
CA TYR A 10 0.21 -2.70 6.33
C TYR A 10 -0.56 -4.02 6.50
N ASP A 11 -1.42 -4.34 5.54
CA ASP A 11 -2.20 -5.57 5.53
C ASP A 11 -1.35 -6.76 5.04
N PHE A 12 -0.50 -6.54 4.04
CA PHE A 12 0.37 -7.58 3.50
C PHE A 12 1.74 -7.09 3.07
N GLU A 13 2.70 -8.01 3.03
CA GLU A 13 3.93 -7.88 2.26
C GLU A 13 3.92 -8.89 1.10
N SER A 14 4.24 -8.42 -0.10
CA SER A 14 4.34 -9.29 -1.28
C SER A 14 5.74 -9.31 -1.87
N PHE A 15 6.12 -10.51 -2.30
CA PHE A 15 7.39 -10.84 -2.94
C PHE A 15 7.08 -11.31 -4.36
N GLY A 16 7.52 -10.53 -5.35
CA GLY A 16 7.37 -10.84 -6.78
C GLY A 16 8.61 -11.50 -7.38
N LYS A 17 8.55 -11.79 -8.70
CA LYS A 17 9.77 -12.09 -9.47
C LYS A 17 10.61 -10.79 -9.56
N GLY A 18 11.72 -10.72 -8.82
CA GLY A 18 12.62 -9.57 -8.78
C GLY A 18 12.92 -9.10 -7.34
N ALA A 19 13.72 -8.03 -7.20
CA ALA A 19 14.12 -7.47 -5.90
C ALA A 19 13.04 -6.59 -5.24
N THR A 20 11.96 -6.27 -5.96
CA THR A 20 10.93 -5.33 -5.48
C THR A 20 10.04 -5.97 -4.42
N ARG A 21 10.23 -5.54 -3.17
CA ARG A 21 9.36 -5.86 -2.03
C ARG A 21 8.27 -4.78 -1.96
N ARG A 22 7.01 -5.22 -1.85
CA ARG A 22 5.86 -4.30 -1.82
C ARG A 22 5.09 -4.47 -0.53
N LEU A 23 4.73 -3.34 0.08
CA LEU A 23 3.85 -3.27 1.24
C LEU A 23 2.45 -2.90 0.74
N ILE A 24 1.46 -3.69 1.09
CA ILE A 24 0.10 -3.57 0.58
C ILE A 24 -0.81 -3.08 1.69
N SER A 25 -1.61 -2.06 1.42
CA SER A 25 -2.72 -1.65 2.27
C SER A 25 -4.06 -1.81 1.55
N ILE A 26 -5.02 -2.46 2.20
CA ILE A 26 -6.40 -2.59 1.72
C ILE A 26 -7.13 -1.29 2.00
N VAL A 27 -7.84 -0.80 0.98
CA VAL A 27 -8.78 0.30 1.10
C VAL A 27 -10.12 -0.16 0.54
N TYR A 28 -11.17 -0.10 1.35
CA TYR A 28 -12.52 -0.37 0.84
C TYR A 28 -13.08 0.88 0.18
N GLU A 29 -13.67 0.73 -1.01
CA GLU A 29 -14.34 1.81 -1.71
C GLU A 29 -15.50 2.36 -0.86
N GLY A 30 -15.49 3.67 -0.61
CA GLY A 30 -16.45 4.32 0.29
C GLY A 30 -16.18 4.09 1.78
N GLY A 31 -15.09 3.41 2.14
CA GLY A 31 -14.56 3.35 3.50
C GLY A 31 -13.69 4.56 3.82
N GLU A 32 -13.58 4.90 5.11
CA GLU A 32 -12.69 5.97 5.55
C GLU A 32 -11.23 5.48 5.59
N SER A 33 -10.40 6.00 4.68
CA SER A 33 -8.96 6.07 4.87
C SER A 33 -8.54 7.52 4.77
N THR A 34 -7.85 8.03 5.79
CA THR A 34 -7.41 9.43 5.78
C THR A 34 -6.19 9.59 4.87
N LEU A 35 -6.11 10.74 4.19
CA LEU A 35 -4.91 11.12 3.44
C LEU A 35 -3.66 11.08 4.33
N GLU A 36 -3.80 11.46 5.60
CA GLU A 36 -2.74 11.41 6.60
C GLU A 36 -2.22 9.98 6.85
N LYS A 37 -3.12 8.98 6.98
CA LYS A 37 -2.73 7.57 7.12
C LYS A 37 -1.94 7.10 5.90
N LEU A 38 -2.45 7.40 4.70
CA LEU A 38 -1.78 7.03 3.45
C LEU A 38 -0.41 7.72 3.31
N ALA A 39 -0.29 8.98 3.75
CA ALA A 39 0.98 9.71 3.77
C ALA A 39 2.01 9.05 4.70
N LYS A 40 1.60 8.68 5.92
CA LYS A 40 2.47 7.99 6.88
C LYS A 40 2.93 6.62 6.37
N LEU A 41 2.01 5.85 5.80
CA LEU A 41 2.31 4.55 5.20
C LEU A 41 3.26 4.71 4.00
N SER A 42 3.01 5.67 3.11
CA SER A 42 3.88 5.93 1.97
C SER A 42 5.30 6.28 2.44
N ALA A 43 5.43 7.29 3.31
CA ALA A 43 6.71 7.73 3.85
C ALA A 43 7.51 6.59 4.50
N LYS A 44 6.82 5.71 5.25
CA LYS A 44 7.44 4.56 5.89
C LYS A 44 7.91 3.51 4.87
N ALA A 45 7.10 3.16 3.87
CA ALA A 45 7.47 2.20 2.84
C ALA A 45 8.75 2.64 2.10
N ASN A 46 8.86 3.94 1.79
CA ASN A 46 10.02 4.50 1.09
C ASN A 46 11.29 4.42 1.92
N LYS A 47 11.18 4.73 3.23
CA LYS A 47 12.30 4.62 4.16
C LYS A 47 12.84 3.19 4.19
N ASP A 48 11.96 2.20 4.00
CA ASP A 48 12.30 0.78 3.97
C ASP A 48 12.74 0.31 2.56
N GLY A 49 12.78 1.21 1.56
CA GLY A 49 13.14 0.90 0.16
C GLY A 49 12.10 0.03 -0.55
N LYS A 50 10.84 0.12 -0.15
CA LYS A 50 9.71 -0.69 -0.63
C LYS A 50 8.64 0.19 -1.26
N ASP A 51 7.90 -0.36 -2.22
CA ASP A 51 6.74 0.33 -2.79
C ASP A 51 5.50 0.15 -1.91
N LEU A 52 4.73 1.21 -1.70
CA LEU A 52 3.38 1.11 -1.16
C LEU A 52 2.39 0.83 -2.30
N VAL A 53 1.63 -0.25 -2.17
CA VAL A 53 0.52 -0.61 -3.05
C VAL A 53 -0.80 -0.48 -2.30
N LEU A 54 -1.75 0.25 -2.87
CA LEU A 54 -3.13 0.26 -2.41
C LEU A 54 -3.91 -0.81 -3.16
N ALA A 55 -4.49 -1.76 -2.43
CA ALA A 55 -5.46 -2.70 -2.94
C ALA A 55 -6.86 -2.14 -2.66
N VAL A 56 -7.42 -1.44 -3.63
CA VAL A 56 -8.75 -0.85 -3.50
C VAL A 56 -9.78 -1.91 -3.85
N ILE A 57 -10.62 -2.27 -2.88
CA ILE A 57 -11.68 -3.26 -3.03
C ILE A 57 -13.01 -2.53 -3.20
N ASP A 58 -13.65 -2.72 -4.35
CA ASP A 58 -14.96 -2.15 -4.64
C ASP A 58 -16.09 -2.95 -3.96
N ARG A 59 -17.33 -2.44 -4.04
CA ARG A 59 -18.50 -3.10 -3.43
C ARG A 59 -18.88 -4.44 -4.08
N ARG A 60 -18.38 -4.71 -5.27
CA ARG A 60 -18.62 -5.92 -6.07
C ARG A 60 -17.46 -6.91 -5.94
N THR A 61 -16.51 -6.66 -5.03
CA THR A 61 -15.31 -7.45 -4.76
C THR A 61 -14.26 -7.40 -5.86
N ASP A 62 -14.38 -6.47 -6.81
CA ASP A 62 -13.32 -6.18 -7.77
C ASP A 62 -12.19 -5.43 -7.06
N ILE A 63 -10.95 -5.80 -7.40
CA ILE A 63 -9.75 -5.25 -6.76
C ILE A 63 -8.93 -4.50 -7.80
N VAL A 64 -8.63 -3.23 -7.51
CA VAL A 64 -7.75 -2.39 -8.33
C VAL A 64 -6.50 -2.04 -7.51
N TYR A 65 -5.34 -2.16 -8.14
CA TYR A 65 -4.06 -1.88 -7.50
C TYR A 65 -3.47 -0.56 -7.97
N TYR A 66 -3.11 0.31 -7.03
CA TYR A 66 -2.37 1.54 -7.28
C TYR A 66 -1.02 1.50 -6.57
N THR A 67 0.06 1.77 -7.28
CA THR A 67 1.37 2.00 -6.65
C THR A 67 1.52 3.48 -6.35
N LEU A 68 1.73 3.82 -5.07
CA LEU A 68 2.02 5.19 -4.68
C LEU A 68 3.53 5.42 -4.81
N ASN A 69 3.91 6.21 -5.82
CA ASN A 69 5.28 6.67 -5.94
C ASN A 69 5.50 7.92 -5.10
N PRO A 70 6.60 7.99 -4.37
CA PRO A 70 6.68 8.85 -3.20
C PRO A 70 7.47 10.11 -3.43
N GLU A 71 8.16 10.20 -4.57
CA GLU A 71 8.92 11.38 -4.98
C GLU A 71 8.04 12.65 -4.98
N ASN A 72 6.71 12.49 -4.99
CA ASN A 72 5.74 13.59 -4.99
C ASN A 72 4.69 13.57 -3.86
N PHE A 73 4.75 12.66 -2.87
CA PHE A 73 3.72 12.58 -1.82
C PHE A 73 4.23 13.07 -0.47
N GLN A 74 4.19 14.39 -0.26
CA GLN A 74 4.36 15.01 1.05
C GLN A 74 2.97 15.33 1.60
N GLY A 75 2.53 14.60 2.63
CA GLY A 75 1.39 15.03 3.43
C GLY A 75 1.73 16.37 4.08
N GLN A 76 0.92 17.39 3.83
CA GLN A 76 1.02 18.67 4.53
C GLN A 76 0.70 18.51 6.02
#